data_AF-A0AAU4U202-F1
#
_entry.id   AF-A0AAU4U202-F1
#
_cell.length_a   1.000
_cell.length_b   1.000
_cell.length_c   1.000
_cell.angle_alpha   90.00
_cell.angle_beta   90.00
_cell.angle_gamma   90.00
#
_symmetry.space_group_name_H-M   'P 1'
#
loop_
_entity.id
_entity.type
_entity.pdbx_description
1 polymer ?
#
loop_
_entity_poly.entity_id
_entity_poly.type
_entity_poly.pdbx_seq_one_letter_code
_entity_poly.pdbx_strand_id
1 'polypeptide(L)'
;MTGVGAGGADPGESGWSYREASAEPPTEQVPYSHLSIELGHLYMEDFAAGPKRLRAHFAEVSPWVDAARIRAGRKRRVSTCFLVDDYFTRFSSPAQVIPMVTEAAAEAGLRIDYLARESACATADGVEIADLLLARLVAEPPVGSNGRRPPVEESGWLSNGVRSPATGQAQAMSPDPGWQPPRQLGARRHSVFMDVELWSEEPGGRLWSCPFLAAVWQLLRLGLLRDQGTAVMRAHDWRDQAFPDDWAALPPLVRLAPKAAPFAAYRTFSVLASRFLPVEHAVRVILEHTAPDPDALRQLAERADELAQGVSSGPTERIEYLFTASHLQGGDV
;
A
#
# COMPACT_ATOMS: atom_id res chain seq x y z
N MET A 1 -35.68 -62.90 9.11
CA MET A 1 -34.39 -63.60 9.01
C MET A 1 -33.42 -62.64 8.34
N THR A 2 -32.83 -61.74 9.11
CA THR A 2 -31.47 -61.85 9.70
C THR A 2 -30.37 -61.90 8.64
N GLY A 3 -29.68 -60.78 8.51
CA GLY A 3 -28.45 -60.61 7.76
C GLY A 3 -27.83 -59.26 8.12
N VAL A 4 -27.27 -59.18 9.34
CA VAL A 4 -26.44 -58.09 9.84
C VAL A 4 -24.98 -58.37 9.46
N GLY A 5 -24.25 -57.33 9.07
CA GLY A 5 -22.79 -57.32 8.96
C GLY A 5 -22.33 -56.42 7.82
N ALA A 6 -21.34 -55.55 7.94
CA ALA A 6 -20.50 -55.17 9.07
C ALA A 6 -19.95 -53.77 8.74
N GLY A 7 -19.72 -52.96 9.78
CA GLY A 7 -19.02 -51.69 9.63
C GLY A 7 -17.55 -51.91 9.29
N GLY A 8 -17.07 -51.13 8.32
CA GLY A 8 -15.66 -50.83 8.14
C GLY A 8 -15.55 -49.31 8.10
N ALA A 9 -15.07 -48.73 9.20
CA ALA A 9 -14.61 -47.34 9.20
C ALA A 9 -13.25 -47.32 8.51
N ASP A 10 -13.15 -46.62 7.38
CA ASP A 10 -11.88 -46.38 6.71
C ASP A 10 -11.24 -45.12 7.31
N PRO A 11 -10.06 -45.21 7.96
CA PRO A 11 -9.44 -44.07 8.60
C PRO A 11 -8.57 -43.32 7.58
N GLY A 12 -8.98 -42.10 7.26
CA GLY A 12 -8.05 -41.04 6.89
C GLY A 12 -7.35 -41.18 5.54
N GLU A 13 -8.08 -41.00 4.45
CA GLU A 13 -7.48 -40.34 3.29
C GLU A 13 -7.35 -38.85 3.62
N SER A 14 -6.15 -38.42 4.01
CA SER A 14 -5.71 -37.05 3.82
C SER A 14 -5.83 -36.77 2.32
N GLY A 15 -6.91 -36.12 1.93
CA GLY A 15 -7.26 -35.88 0.54
C GLY A 15 -6.20 -35.01 -0.13
N TRP A 16 -5.23 -35.66 -0.76
CA TRP A 16 -4.34 -35.01 -1.71
C TRP A 16 -5.17 -34.70 -2.95
N SER A 17 -5.63 -33.44 -3.07
CA SER A 17 -6.23 -32.98 -4.31
C SER A 17 -5.13 -32.72 -5.33
N TYR A 18 -5.01 -33.60 -6.33
CA TYR A 18 -4.24 -33.31 -7.53
C TYR A 18 -4.96 -32.20 -8.33
N ARG A 19 -4.26 -31.09 -8.60
CA ARG A 19 -4.73 -30.03 -9.49
C ARG A 19 -3.68 -29.86 -10.59
N GLU A 20 -4.11 -30.05 -11.83
CA GLU A 20 -3.28 -29.86 -13.02
C GLU A 20 -2.91 -28.37 -13.15
N ALA A 21 -1.67 -28.02 -13.48
CA ALA A 21 -1.22 -26.62 -13.59
C ALA A 21 -2.00 -25.81 -14.65
N SER A 22 -2.69 -26.49 -15.57
CA SER A 22 -3.61 -25.91 -16.56
C SER A 22 -4.99 -25.56 -15.99
N ALA A 23 -5.28 -25.92 -14.73
CA ALA A 23 -6.54 -25.71 -14.03
C ALA A 23 -6.50 -24.52 -13.05
N GLU A 24 -5.42 -23.73 -13.02
CA GLU A 24 -5.41 -22.46 -12.31
C GLU A 24 -6.32 -21.46 -13.04
N PRO A 25 -7.32 -20.87 -12.38
CA PRO A 25 -8.16 -19.86 -13.00
C PRO A 25 -7.28 -18.69 -13.45
N PRO A 26 -7.51 -18.13 -14.65
CA PRO A 26 -6.68 -17.05 -15.17
C PRO A 26 -6.75 -15.84 -14.25
N THR A 27 -5.60 -15.24 -13.98
CA THR A 27 -5.48 -13.98 -13.23
C THR A 27 -6.41 -12.91 -13.82
N GLU A 28 -7.22 -12.30 -12.97
CA GLU A 28 -8.21 -11.30 -13.34
C GLU A 28 -7.55 -10.04 -13.92
N GLN A 29 -8.08 -9.63 -15.07
CA GLN A 29 -7.70 -8.39 -15.72
C GLN A 29 -8.38 -7.18 -15.07
N VAL A 30 -7.60 -6.19 -14.64
CA VAL A 30 -8.12 -4.93 -14.07
C VAL A 30 -8.02 -3.76 -15.05
N PRO A 31 -8.99 -2.83 -15.14
CA PRO A 31 -8.88 -1.69 -16.04
C PRO A 31 -7.86 -0.65 -15.53
N TYR A 32 -7.11 -0.04 -16.45
CA TYR A 32 -6.01 0.89 -16.13
C TYR A 32 -6.26 2.33 -16.57
N SER A 33 -6.05 3.30 -15.69
CA SER A 33 -5.77 4.68 -16.07
C SER A 33 -4.29 4.84 -16.42
N HIS A 34 -3.93 5.98 -17.00
CA HIS A 34 -2.53 6.31 -17.28
C HIS A 34 -1.82 6.80 -16.03
N LEU A 35 -2.56 7.51 -15.17
CA LEU A 35 -2.06 8.09 -13.95
C LEU A 35 -3.16 8.08 -12.90
N SER A 36 -2.85 7.55 -11.72
CA SER A 36 -3.63 7.74 -10.51
C SER A 36 -2.95 8.82 -9.67
N ILE A 37 -3.68 9.87 -9.27
CA ILE A 37 -3.14 10.99 -8.47
C ILE A 37 -3.77 10.97 -7.08
N GLU A 38 -2.95 10.87 -6.04
CA GLU A 38 -3.38 11.03 -4.66
C GLU A 38 -3.27 12.50 -4.25
N LEU A 39 -4.40 13.04 -3.77
CA LEU A 39 -4.54 14.47 -3.46
C LEU A 39 -4.08 14.82 -2.04
N GLY A 40 -3.34 13.93 -1.39
CA GLY A 40 -2.88 14.07 -0.01
C GLY A 40 -3.15 12.82 0.82
N HIS A 41 -2.40 12.75 1.92
CA HIS A 41 -2.64 11.86 3.05
C HIS A 41 -2.66 12.75 4.29
N LEU A 42 -3.80 12.82 4.96
CA LEU A 42 -4.02 13.71 6.10
C LEU A 42 -4.15 12.88 7.35
N TYR A 43 -3.46 13.30 8.42
CA TYR A 43 -3.66 12.70 9.72
C TYR A 43 -4.83 13.37 10.43
N MET A 44 -5.31 12.74 11.51
CA MET A 44 -6.37 13.26 12.36
C MET A 44 -6.17 14.75 12.72
N GLU A 45 -4.94 15.17 13.02
CA GLU A 45 -4.66 16.55 13.43
C GLU A 45 -5.02 17.57 12.33
N ASP A 46 -4.89 17.19 11.06
CA ASP A 46 -5.29 18.04 9.94
C ASP A 46 -6.81 18.19 9.84
N PHE A 47 -7.57 17.16 10.22
CA PHE A 47 -9.03 17.23 10.30
C PHE A 47 -9.52 17.98 11.53
N ALA A 48 -8.85 17.81 12.67
CA ALA A 48 -9.15 18.52 13.91
C ALA A 48 -8.96 20.05 13.75
N ALA A 49 -8.04 20.48 12.88
CA ALA A 49 -7.86 21.89 12.52
C ALA A 49 -9.02 22.48 11.67
N GLY A 50 -9.97 21.65 11.23
CA GLY A 50 -11.23 22.06 10.62
C GLY A 50 -11.17 22.45 9.13
N PRO A 51 -12.31 22.84 8.53
CA PRO A 51 -12.45 23.02 7.07
C PRO A 51 -11.46 24.00 6.43
N LYS A 52 -11.06 25.06 7.16
CA LYS A 52 -10.07 26.04 6.65
C LYS A 52 -8.72 25.37 6.33
N ARG A 53 -8.30 24.40 7.15
CA ARG A 53 -7.07 23.64 6.95
C ARG A 53 -7.14 22.83 5.65
N LEU A 54 -8.26 22.14 5.43
CA LEU A 54 -8.49 21.33 4.24
C LEU A 54 -8.49 22.17 2.95
N ARG A 55 -9.12 23.35 2.97
CA ARG A 55 -9.05 24.28 1.83
C ARG A 55 -7.62 24.72 1.52
N ALA A 56 -6.86 25.09 2.55
CA ALA A 56 -5.47 25.50 2.37
C ALA A 56 -4.62 24.36 1.78
N HIS A 57 -4.82 23.12 2.26
CA HIS A 57 -4.21 21.92 1.71
C HIS A 57 -4.54 21.74 0.24
N PHE A 58 -5.82 21.73 -0.14
CA PHE A 58 -6.20 21.51 -1.54
C PHE A 58 -5.78 22.66 -2.46
N ALA A 59 -5.76 23.90 -1.99
CA ALA A 59 -5.21 25.03 -2.73
C ALA A 59 -3.69 24.86 -3.00
N GLU A 60 -2.94 24.33 -2.04
CA GLU A 60 -1.51 24.02 -2.19
C GLU A 60 -1.27 22.84 -3.15
N VAL A 61 -2.14 21.82 -3.10
CA VAL A 61 -2.05 20.62 -3.95
C VAL A 61 -2.44 20.91 -5.41
N SER A 62 -3.41 21.81 -5.64
CA SER A 62 -4.05 22.01 -6.94
C SER A 62 -3.08 22.25 -8.11
N PRO A 63 -2.10 23.18 -8.01
CA PRO A 63 -1.14 23.41 -9.09
C PRO A 63 -0.33 22.17 -9.49
N TRP A 64 -0.04 21.29 -8.54
CA TRP A 64 0.76 20.09 -8.77
C TRP A 64 -0.05 18.98 -9.44
N VAL A 65 -1.35 18.90 -9.14
CA VAL A 65 -2.27 17.99 -9.83
C VAL A 65 -2.39 18.39 -11.29
N ASP A 66 -2.50 19.69 -11.58
CA ASP A 66 -2.54 20.20 -12.95
C ASP A 66 -1.23 19.92 -13.70
N ALA A 67 -0.08 20.14 -13.07
CA ALA A 67 1.22 19.81 -13.64
C ALA A 67 1.33 18.30 -13.97
N ALA A 68 0.89 17.42 -13.05
CA ALA A 68 0.87 15.98 -13.25
C ALA A 68 -0.06 15.57 -14.40
N ARG A 69 -1.25 16.17 -14.52
CA ARG A 69 -2.18 15.94 -15.64
C ARG A 69 -1.58 16.37 -16.98
N ILE A 70 -0.93 17.52 -17.03
CA ILE A 70 -0.25 18.02 -18.24
C ILE A 70 0.86 17.05 -18.65
N ARG A 71 1.68 16.60 -17.69
CA ARG A 71 2.78 15.66 -17.92
C ARG A 71 2.28 14.29 -18.40
N ALA A 72 1.16 13.80 -17.87
CA ALA A 72 0.54 12.57 -18.36
C ALA A 72 0.05 12.72 -19.81
N GLY A 73 -0.45 13.90 -20.17
CA GLY A 73 -0.90 14.26 -21.52
C GLY A 73 -2.42 14.41 -21.60
N ARG A 74 -2.88 15.40 -22.36
CA ARG A 74 -4.28 15.89 -22.35
C ARG A 74 -5.36 14.87 -22.73
N LYS A 75 -5.02 13.80 -23.44
CA LYS A 75 -5.95 12.73 -23.84
C LYS A 75 -5.86 11.49 -22.95
N ARG A 76 -5.02 11.52 -21.91
CA ARG A 76 -4.81 10.37 -21.04
C ARG A 76 -5.89 10.28 -19.96
N ARG A 77 -6.29 9.05 -19.66
CA ARG A 77 -7.18 8.74 -18.54
C ARG A 77 -6.44 8.99 -17.24
N VAL A 78 -6.89 9.94 -16.44
CA VAL A 78 -6.32 10.24 -15.12
C VAL A 78 -7.41 10.06 -14.09
N SER A 79 -7.13 9.33 -13.02
CA SER A 79 -7.98 9.20 -11.84
C SER A 79 -7.38 9.96 -10.67
N THR A 80 -8.21 10.48 -9.77
CA THR A 80 -7.77 11.05 -8.50
C THR A 80 -8.29 10.23 -7.33
N CYS A 81 -7.50 10.13 -6.26
CA CYS A 81 -7.88 9.41 -5.06
C CYS A 81 -7.52 10.18 -3.79
N PHE A 82 -8.20 9.81 -2.71
CA PHE A 82 -7.94 10.28 -1.36
C PHE A 82 -8.06 9.10 -0.40
N LEU A 83 -7.03 8.86 0.41
CA LEU A 83 -7.03 7.83 1.44
C LEU A 83 -7.36 8.50 2.79
N VAL A 84 -8.36 7.99 3.49
CA VAL A 84 -8.72 8.46 4.84
C VAL A 84 -8.18 7.48 5.86
N ASP A 85 -7.44 7.98 6.84
CA ASP A 85 -7.03 7.19 8.00
C ASP A 85 -8.23 6.94 8.92
N ASP A 86 -8.75 5.72 8.85
CA ASP A 86 -9.71 5.14 9.81
C ASP A 86 -9.11 3.93 10.56
N TYR A 87 -7.80 3.70 10.40
CA TYR A 87 -7.08 2.56 10.94
C TYR A 87 -6.42 2.89 12.28
N PHE A 88 -5.64 3.97 12.34
CA PHE A 88 -4.96 4.37 13.58
C PHE A 88 -5.88 5.17 14.49
N THR A 89 -6.75 6.00 13.90
CA THR A 89 -7.70 6.82 14.67
C THR A 89 -9.06 6.92 13.98
N ARG A 90 -10.11 6.43 14.64
CA ARG A 90 -11.48 6.73 14.22
C ARG A 90 -11.93 8.04 14.84
N PHE A 91 -11.90 9.12 14.07
CA PHE A 91 -12.48 10.40 14.45
C PHE A 91 -13.69 10.70 13.56
N SER A 92 -14.76 11.24 14.15
CA SER A 92 -15.98 11.61 13.42
C SER A 92 -16.56 10.44 12.60
N SER A 93 -17.45 10.73 11.65
CA SER A 93 -18.10 9.74 10.79
C SER A 93 -17.86 10.03 9.31
N PRO A 94 -17.97 9.02 8.43
CA PRO A 94 -17.97 9.23 6.97
C PRO A 94 -18.97 10.31 6.54
N ALA A 95 -20.16 10.34 7.17
CA ALA A 95 -21.21 11.34 6.96
C ALA A 95 -20.75 12.79 7.17
N GLN A 96 -19.77 13.03 8.01
CA GLN A 96 -19.22 14.35 8.29
C GLN A 96 -17.93 14.62 7.51
N VAL A 97 -17.02 13.64 7.48
CA VAL A 97 -15.68 13.80 6.91
C VAL A 97 -15.72 13.87 5.39
N ILE A 98 -16.45 12.98 4.72
CA ILE A 98 -16.42 12.87 3.26
C ILE A 98 -16.99 14.12 2.58
N PRO A 99 -18.17 14.66 2.98
CA PRO A 99 -18.67 15.90 2.41
C PRO A 99 -17.68 17.06 2.60
N MET A 100 -17.16 17.24 3.82
CA MET A 100 -16.19 18.30 4.12
C MET A 100 -14.92 18.22 3.25
N VAL A 101 -14.38 17.02 3.02
CA VAL A 101 -13.19 16.81 2.17
C VAL A 101 -13.51 17.08 0.70
N THR A 102 -14.63 16.55 0.20
CA THR A 102 -15.02 16.69 -1.21
C THR A 102 -15.39 18.12 -1.57
N GLU A 103 -16.05 18.85 -0.66
CA GLU A 103 -16.35 20.28 -0.79
C GLU A 103 -15.06 21.11 -0.81
N ALA A 104 -14.14 20.89 0.14
CA ALA A 104 -12.88 21.62 0.18
C ALA A 104 -12.01 21.36 -1.07
N ALA A 105 -12.00 20.14 -1.59
CA ALA A 105 -11.34 19.81 -2.85
C ALA A 105 -12.00 20.54 -4.03
N ALA A 106 -13.33 20.53 -4.11
CA ALA A 106 -14.09 21.20 -5.17
C ALA A 106 -13.86 22.71 -5.18
N GLU A 107 -13.79 23.36 -4.02
CA GLU A 107 -13.46 24.78 -3.89
C GLU A 107 -12.08 25.13 -4.46
N ALA A 108 -11.13 24.19 -4.43
CA ALA A 108 -9.79 24.35 -5.02
C ALA A 108 -9.72 23.92 -6.51
N GLY A 109 -10.85 23.61 -7.14
CA GLY A 109 -10.92 23.11 -8.52
C GLY A 109 -10.51 21.64 -8.68
N LEU A 110 -10.39 20.91 -7.58
CA LEU A 110 -10.05 19.49 -7.57
C LEU A 110 -11.32 18.64 -7.47
N ARG A 111 -11.23 17.42 -8.01
CA ARG A 111 -12.26 16.40 -7.85
C ARG A 111 -11.60 15.17 -7.27
N ILE A 112 -12.25 14.52 -6.30
CA ILE A 112 -11.86 13.21 -5.80
C ILE A 112 -12.70 12.18 -6.56
N ASP A 113 -12.06 11.36 -7.39
CA ASP A 113 -12.77 10.30 -8.12
C ASP A 113 -13.00 9.07 -7.24
N TYR A 114 -12.04 8.76 -6.35
CA TYR A 114 -12.05 7.62 -5.46
C TYR A 114 -11.71 8.00 -4.02
N LEU A 115 -12.43 7.45 -3.06
CA LEU A 115 -12.10 7.51 -1.64
C LEU A 115 -11.84 6.10 -1.12
N ALA A 116 -10.72 5.91 -0.44
CA ALA A 116 -10.37 4.64 0.18
C ALA A 116 -10.24 4.80 1.69
N ARG A 117 -10.55 3.74 2.42
CA ARG A 117 -10.28 3.62 3.86
C ARG A 117 -8.89 3.05 4.07
N GLU A 118 -8.09 3.60 4.97
CA GLU A 118 -6.77 3.03 5.30
C GLU A 118 -6.88 1.63 5.90
N SER A 119 -7.91 1.38 6.70
CA SER A 119 -8.18 0.04 7.25
C SER A 119 -8.41 -1.02 6.18
N ALA A 120 -8.83 -0.62 4.97
CA ALA A 120 -8.97 -1.53 3.84
C ALA A 120 -7.64 -2.05 3.29
N CYS A 121 -6.53 -1.33 3.54
CA CYS A 121 -5.19 -1.82 3.22
C CYS A 121 -4.76 -2.96 4.16
N ALA A 122 -5.35 -3.06 5.36
CA ALA A 122 -5.16 -4.21 6.22
C ALA A 122 -6.06 -5.37 5.79
N THR A 123 -7.38 -5.13 5.72
CA THR A 123 -8.38 -6.15 5.45
C THR A 123 -9.56 -5.56 4.67
N ALA A 124 -9.99 -6.21 3.60
CA ALA A 124 -11.14 -5.78 2.79
C ALA A 124 -11.90 -6.97 2.22
N ASP A 125 -13.23 -6.94 2.26
CA ASP A 125 -14.12 -7.95 1.64
C ASP A 125 -13.80 -9.40 2.05
N GLY A 126 -13.33 -9.61 3.28
CA GLY A 126 -12.94 -10.93 3.80
C GLY A 126 -11.53 -11.39 3.41
N VAL A 127 -10.73 -10.53 2.78
CA VAL A 127 -9.34 -10.80 2.38
C VAL A 127 -8.39 -9.99 3.27
N GLU A 128 -7.38 -10.67 3.82
CA GLU A 128 -6.27 -10.04 4.56
C GLU A 128 -5.26 -9.41 3.58
N ILE A 129 -5.57 -8.21 3.10
CA ILE A 129 -4.83 -7.50 2.06
C ILE A 129 -3.37 -7.28 2.45
N ALA A 130 -3.11 -6.91 3.70
CA ALA A 130 -1.77 -6.70 4.21
C ALA A 130 -0.94 -8.00 4.21
N ASP A 131 -1.56 -9.14 4.54
CA ASP A 131 -0.89 -10.44 4.50
C ASP A 131 -0.54 -10.86 3.06
N LEU A 132 -1.31 -10.44 2.04
CA LEU A 132 -0.95 -10.68 0.63
C LEU A 132 0.37 -10.01 0.25
N LEU A 133 0.66 -8.83 0.80
CA LEU A 133 1.96 -8.16 0.62
C LEU A 133 3.03 -8.85 1.46
N LEU A 134 2.74 -9.17 2.72
CA LEU A 134 3.70 -9.82 3.61
C LEU A 134 4.22 -11.12 3.01
N ALA A 135 3.33 -11.96 2.46
CA ALA A 135 3.67 -13.23 1.81
C ALA A 135 4.48 -13.07 0.51
N ARG A 136 4.61 -11.86 -0.02
CA ARG A 136 5.36 -11.53 -1.24
C ARG A 136 6.68 -10.82 -0.95
N LEU A 137 7.01 -10.58 0.32
CA LEU A 137 8.30 -10.04 0.69
C LEU A 137 9.38 -11.10 0.45
N VAL A 138 10.41 -10.69 -0.28
CA VAL A 138 11.63 -11.47 -0.48
C VAL A 138 12.64 -10.97 0.53
N ALA A 139 12.84 -11.74 1.60
CA ALA A 139 13.94 -11.52 2.51
C ALA A 139 15.24 -11.87 1.79
N GLU A 140 15.97 -10.87 1.26
CA GLU A 140 17.33 -11.08 0.77
C GLU A 140 18.29 -11.14 1.98
N PRO A 141 18.84 -12.31 2.36
CA PRO A 141 19.84 -12.34 3.40
C PRO A 141 21.12 -11.65 2.88
N PRO A 142 21.74 -10.75 3.67
CA PRO A 142 23.03 -10.21 3.30
C PRO A 142 24.05 -11.32 3.03
N VAL A 143 24.96 -11.12 2.07
CA VAL A 143 26.04 -12.07 1.79
C VAL A 143 26.86 -12.31 3.06
N GLY A 144 26.92 -13.56 3.52
CA GLY A 144 27.58 -13.93 4.77
C GLY A 144 26.73 -13.79 6.04
N SER A 145 25.41 -13.55 5.90
CA SER A 145 24.47 -13.63 7.02
C SER A 145 24.50 -15.01 7.65
N ASN A 146 24.53 -15.04 8.98
CA ASN A 146 24.53 -16.25 9.79
C ASN A 146 23.16 -16.54 10.42
N GLY A 147 22.09 -15.93 9.89
CA GLY A 147 20.73 -16.11 10.41
C GLY A 147 20.48 -15.47 11.78
N ARG A 148 21.31 -14.52 12.22
CA ARG A 148 21.13 -13.82 13.52
C ARG A 148 19.83 -12.99 13.61
N ARG A 149 19.22 -12.65 12.48
CA ARG A 149 17.94 -11.94 12.44
C ARG A 149 16.82 -12.96 12.17
N PRO A 150 15.73 -12.96 12.96
CA PRO A 150 14.55 -13.74 12.62
C PRO A 150 14.00 -13.31 11.24
N PRO A 151 13.30 -14.21 10.54
CA PRO A 151 12.54 -13.88 9.34
C PRO A 151 11.62 -12.66 9.52
N VAL A 152 11.25 -12.03 8.42
CA VAL A 152 10.40 -10.81 8.43
C VAL A 152 9.01 -11.13 8.98
N GLU A 153 8.51 -12.33 8.70
CA GLU A 153 7.23 -12.87 9.14
C GLU A 153 7.17 -13.15 10.64
N GLU A 154 8.34 -13.33 11.28
CA GLU A 154 8.45 -13.55 12.73
C GLU A 154 8.79 -12.26 13.48
N SER A 155 9.70 -11.45 12.93
CA SER A 155 10.16 -10.23 13.60
C SER A 155 9.23 -9.05 13.43
N GLY A 156 8.55 -8.95 12.28
CA GLY A 156 7.85 -7.73 11.88
C GLY A 156 8.77 -6.61 11.43
N TRP A 157 10.05 -6.87 11.17
CA TRP A 157 11.01 -5.86 10.73
C TRP A 157 11.69 -6.24 9.41
N LEU A 158 11.65 -5.35 8.43
CA LEU A 158 12.41 -5.42 7.18
C LEU A 158 13.71 -4.63 7.29
N SER A 159 14.78 -5.09 6.64
CA SER A 159 16.06 -4.36 6.59
C SER A 159 16.52 -4.34 5.16
N ASN A 160 17.08 -3.20 4.73
CA ASN A 160 17.65 -3.07 3.40
C ASN A 160 19.17 -3.34 3.38
N GLY A 161 19.75 -3.92 4.45
CA GLY A 161 21.19 -3.91 4.63
C GLY A 161 21.76 -4.67 5.82
N VAL A 162 23.02 -4.38 6.09
CA VAL A 162 23.76 -4.80 7.28
C VAL A 162 23.91 -3.61 8.22
N ARG A 163 23.36 -3.75 9.42
CA ARG A 163 23.51 -2.79 10.52
C ARG A 163 24.96 -2.74 11.01
N SER A 164 25.39 -1.59 11.51
CA SER A 164 26.62 -1.49 12.29
C SER A 164 26.62 -2.50 13.45
N PRO A 165 27.72 -3.22 13.70
CA PRO A 165 27.83 -4.08 14.88
C PRO A 165 27.55 -3.28 16.15
N ALA A 166 26.68 -3.79 17.02
CA ALA A 166 26.54 -3.25 18.37
C ALA A 166 27.86 -3.53 19.13
N THR A 167 28.43 -2.51 19.75
CA THR A 167 29.58 -2.66 20.66
C THR A 167 29.09 -3.33 21.95
N GLY A 168 28.88 -4.64 21.93
CA GLY A 168 28.30 -5.40 23.05
C GLY A 168 28.59 -6.90 22.96
N GLN A 169 29.30 -7.40 23.99
CA GLN A 169 29.75 -8.78 24.21
C GLN A 169 30.29 -9.50 22.97
N ALA A 170 31.49 -9.08 22.52
CA ALA A 170 32.36 -9.99 21.79
C ALA A 170 32.52 -11.28 22.61
N GLN A 171 32.42 -12.45 21.97
CA GLN A 171 32.86 -13.69 22.61
C GLN A 171 34.28 -13.47 23.13
N ALA A 172 34.59 -13.96 24.33
CA ALA A 172 35.82 -13.62 25.06
C ALA A 172 37.14 -13.87 24.30
N MET A 173 37.10 -14.57 23.16
CA MET A 173 38.23 -14.90 22.30
C MET A 173 38.11 -14.36 20.86
N SER A 174 37.11 -13.53 20.54
CA SER A 174 36.98 -12.89 19.22
C SER A 174 37.56 -11.49 19.25
N PRO A 175 38.39 -11.10 18.25
CA PRO A 175 38.83 -9.72 18.13
C PRO A 175 37.61 -8.81 18.01
N ASP A 176 37.57 -7.74 18.81
CA ASP A 176 36.53 -6.70 18.69
C ASP A 176 36.66 -6.07 17.30
N PRO A 177 35.65 -6.25 16.41
CA PRO A 177 35.71 -5.68 15.08
C PRO A 177 35.64 -4.14 15.08
N GLY A 178 35.40 -3.52 16.23
CA GLY A 178 35.19 -2.09 16.37
C GLY A 178 33.89 -1.62 15.70
N TRP A 179 33.65 -0.31 15.74
CA TRP A 179 32.55 0.27 14.99
C TRP A 179 32.78 0.11 13.47
N GLN A 180 31.74 -0.32 12.76
CA GLN A 180 31.73 -0.37 11.29
C GLN A 180 30.51 0.37 10.76
N PRO A 181 30.62 1.10 9.63
CA PRO A 181 29.48 1.82 9.06
C PRO A 181 28.42 0.83 8.54
N PRO A 182 27.12 1.19 8.62
CA PRO A 182 26.07 0.33 8.12
C PRO A 182 26.08 0.31 6.58
N ARG A 183 25.69 -0.81 5.97
CA ARG A 183 25.77 -1.06 4.53
C ARG A 183 24.42 -1.44 3.96
N GLN A 184 23.88 -0.62 3.07
CA GLN A 184 22.71 -0.95 2.26
C GLN A 184 23.09 -1.98 1.17
N LEU A 185 22.23 -2.97 0.94
CA LEU A 185 22.34 -3.93 -0.16
C LEU A 185 22.09 -3.22 -1.49
N GLY A 186 22.88 -3.56 -2.52
CA GLY A 186 22.78 -2.91 -3.84
C GLY A 186 23.22 -1.44 -3.88
N ALA A 187 23.80 -0.92 -2.79
CA ALA A 187 24.34 0.44 -2.73
C ALA A 187 25.36 0.70 -3.84
N ARG A 188 25.23 1.84 -4.53
CA ARG A 188 26.19 2.26 -5.56
C ARG A 188 27.37 3.04 -4.95
N ARG A 189 27.20 4.34 -4.69
CA ARG A 189 28.27 5.25 -4.24
C ARG A 189 28.17 5.66 -2.76
N HIS A 190 27.04 5.40 -2.13
CA HIS A 190 26.78 5.70 -0.71
C HIS A 190 25.77 4.69 -0.16
N SER A 191 25.69 4.59 1.16
CA SER A 191 24.83 3.66 1.88
C SER A 191 23.78 4.45 2.66
N VAL A 192 22.50 4.12 2.48
CA VAL A 192 21.42 4.55 3.37
C VAL A 192 20.77 3.31 3.96
N PHE A 193 21.13 2.99 5.19
CA PHE A 193 20.61 1.83 5.90
C PHE A 193 19.33 2.18 6.65
N MET A 194 18.34 1.29 6.58
CA MET A 194 17.08 1.42 7.30
C MET A 194 16.59 0.05 7.77
N ASP A 195 16.14 0.02 9.02
CA ASP A 195 15.24 -1.02 9.51
C ASP A 195 13.83 -0.44 9.57
N VAL A 196 12.89 -1.13 8.93
CA VAL A 196 11.50 -0.71 8.79
C VAL A 196 10.63 -1.67 9.59
N GLU A 197 9.90 -1.14 10.56
CA GLU A 197 8.83 -1.87 11.23
C GLU A 197 7.65 -2.04 10.27
N LEU A 198 7.21 -3.28 10.06
CA LEU A 198 6.06 -3.64 9.22
C LEU A 198 4.80 -3.80 10.06
N TRP A 199 4.97 -4.33 11.27
CA TRP A 199 3.90 -4.53 12.23
C TRP A 199 4.46 -4.72 13.65
N SER A 200 3.61 -4.48 14.65
CA SER A 200 3.83 -4.84 16.06
C SER A 200 2.76 -5.80 16.55
N GLU A 201 3.06 -6.56 17.60
CA GLU A 201 2.03 -7.29 18.35
C GLU A 201 1.44 -6.36 19.41
N GLU A 202 0.13 -6.15 19.35
CA GLU A 202 -0.63 -5.44 20.37
C GLU A 202 -1.57 -6.42 21.10
N PRO A 203 -2.08 -6.08 22.30
CA PRO A 203 -3.05 -6.92 23.02
C PRO A 203 -4.30 -7.29 22.20
N GLY A 204 -4.62 -6.54 21.14
CA GLY A 204 -5.74 -6.78 20.23
C GLY A 204 -5.38 -7.53 18.94
N GLY A 205 -4.14 -7.98 18.79
CA GLY A 205 -3.62 -8.61 17.58
C GLY A 205 -2.54 -7.77 16.89
N ARG A 206 -2.24 -8.13 15.64
CA ARG A 206 -1.21 -7.46 14.85
C ARG A 206 -1.66 -6.05 14.47
N LEU A 207 -0.83 -5.05 14.76
CA LEU A 207 -0.98 -3.68 14.29
C LEU A 207 -0.01 -3.45 13.13
N TRP A 208 -0.53 -3.16 11.94
CA TRP A 208 0.28 -2.86 10.76
C TRP A 208 0.83 -1.43 10.84
N SER A 209 2.07 -1.24 10.40
CA SER A 209 2.67 0.09 10.38
C SER A 209 2.16 0.92 9.20
N CYS A 210 2.12 2.24 9.37
CA CYS A 210 1.76 3.18 8.31
C CYS A 210 2.57 2.98 7.01
N PRO A 211 3.91 2.84 7.00
CA PRO A 211 4.64 2.58 5.76
C PRO A 211 4.28 1.24 5.12
N PHE A 212 3.88 0.22 5.89
CA PHE A 212 3.43 -1.04 5.33
C PHE A 212 2.08 -0.92 4.63
N LEU A 213 1.10 -0.28 5.27
CA LEU A 213 -0.21 -0.01 4.66
C LEU A 213 -0.10 0.94 3.45
N ALA A 214 0.81 1.91 3.49
CA ALA A 214 1.11 2.77 2.34
C ALA A 214 1.74 2.00 1.17
N ALA A 215 2.60 1.00 1.45
CA ALA A 215 3.13 0.11 0.40
C ALA A 215 2.02 -0.74 -0.24
N VAL A 216 1.11 -1.29 0.58
CA VAL A 216 -0.12 -1.96 0.09
C VAL A 216 -0.93 -1.02 -0.81
N TRP A 217 -1.17 0.21 -0.35
CA TRP A 217 -1.91 1.22 -1.09
C TRP A 217 -1.30 1.52 -2.47
N GLN A 218 0.03 1.65 -2.56
CA GLN A 218 0.71 1.84 -3.84
C GLN A 218 0.50 0.63 -4.78
N LEU A 219 0.62 -0.60 -4.29
CA LEU A 219 0.39 -1.80 -5.12
C LEU A 219 -1.06 -1.93 -5.58
N LEU A 220 -2.04 -1.54 -4.75
CA LEU A 220 -3.45 -1.48 -5.11
C LEU A 220 -3.68 -0.45 -6.23
N ARG A 221 -3.12 0.75 -6.11
CA ARG A 221 -3.18 1.79 -7.15
C ARG A 221 -2.43 1.41 -8.43
N LEU A 222 -1.40 0.58 -8.36
CA LEU A 222 -0.72 0.02 -9.53
C LEU A 222 -1.43 -1.22 -10.10
N GLY A 223 -2.47 -1.72 -9.41
CA GLY A 223 -3.20 -2.93 -9.78
C GLY A 223 -2.35 -4.19 -9.73
N LEU A 224 -1.35 -4.26 -8.85
CA LEU A 224 -0.37 -5.35 -8.77
C LEU A 224 -0.61 -6.35 -7.63
N LEU A 225 -1.63 -6.13 -6.80
CA LEU A 225 -2.01 -7.05 -5.73
C LEU A 225 -3.18 -7.94 -6.16
N ARG A 226 -3.06 -9.24 -5.92
CA ARG A 226 -4.08 -10.26 -6.22
C ARG A 226 -4.18 -11.26 -5.09
N ASP A 227 -5.40 -11.70 -4.82
CA ASP A 227 -5.67 -12.89 -4.01
C ASP A 227 -5.98 -14.06 -4.94
N GLN A 228 -5.03 -14.99 -5.07
CA GLN A 228 -5.16 -16.15 -5.96
C GLN A 228 -5.64 -15.78 -7.38
N GLY A 229 -5.00 -14.76 -7.96
CA GLY A 229 -5.36 -14.23 -9.28
C GLY A 229 -6.57 -13.28 -9.30
N THR A 230 -7.35 -13.16 -8.22
CA THR A 230 -8.53 -12.26 -8.15
C THR A 230 -8.13 -10.84 -7.74
N ALA A 231 -8.72 -9.83 -8.38
CA ALA A 231 -8.51 -8.44 -8.01
C ALA A 231 -9.16 -8.12 -6.66
N VAL A 232 -8.37 -7.56 -5.76
CA VAL A 232 -8.81 -7.16 -4.42
C VAL A 232 -9.23 -5.69 -4.37
N MET A 233 -10.02 -5.33 -3.35
CA MET A 233 -10.48 -3.96 -3.08
C MET A 233 -11.12 -3.28 -4.30
N ARG A 234 -12.22 -3.86 -4.78
CA ARG A 234 -12.95 -3.35 -5.94
C ARG A 234 -13.70 -2.06 -5.58
N ALA A 235 -13.76 -1.12 -6.52
CA ALA A 235 -14.44 0.15 -6.28
C ALA A 235 -15.97 -0.02 -6.32
N HIS A 236 -16.65 0.45 -5.28
CA HIS A 236 -18.10 0.51 -5.18
C HIS A 236 -18.61 1.88 -5.64
N ASP A 237 -19.53 1.90 -6.59
CA ASP A 237 -20.18 3.14 -7.02
C ASP A 237 -21.05 3.70 -5.88
N TRP A 238 -20.76 4.92 -5.45
CA TRP A 238 -21.56 5.60 -4.42
C TRP A 238 -22.43 6.66 -5.08
N ARG A 239 -23.69 6.31 -5.30
CA ARG A 239 -24.69 7.16 -5.96
C ARG A 239 -25.89 7.34 -5.06
N ASP A 240 -26.31 8.60 -4.90
CA ASP A 240 -27.59 9.01 -4.31
C ASP A 240 -27.87 8.42 -2.91
N GLN A 241 -26.82 8.02 -2.19
CA GLN A 241 -26.86 7.45 -0.84
C GLN A 241 -26.18 8.41 0.12
N ALA A 242 -26.82 8.65 1.27
CA ALA A 242 -26.19 9.34 2.38
C ALA A 242 -25.01 8.49 2.89
N PHE A 243 -23.88 9.15 3.17
CA PHE A 243 -22.75 8.48 3.79
C PHE A 243 -23.13 7.95 5.20
N PRO A 244 -22.60 6.79 5.60
CA PRO A 244 -22.95 6.19 6.89
C PRO A 244 -22.31 6.95 8.06
N ASP A 245 -22.87 6.73 9.26
CA ASP A 245 -22.32 7.26 10.51
C ASP A 245 -21.15 6.43 11.07
N ASP A 246 -20.88 5.25 10.49
CA ASP A 246 -19.77 4.36 10.88
C ASP A 246 -18.86 4.07 9.69
N TRP A 247 -17.55 4.20 9.90
CA TRP A 247 -16.51 3.84 8.93
C TRP A 247 -16.60 2.39 8.50
N ALA A 248 -16.95 1.46 9.40
CA ALA A 248 -17.08 0.04 9.08
C ALA A 248 -18.20 -0.25 8.07
N ALA A 249 -19.23 0.61 8.01
CA ALA A 249 -20.33 0.49 7.06
C ALA A 249 -20.03 1.11 5.69
N LEU A 250 -18.95 1.90 5.57
CA LEU A 250 -18.50 2.44 4.30
C LEU A 250 -17.71 1.36 3.52
N PRO A 251 -17.95 1.15 2.22
CA PRO A 251 -17.16 0.22 1.43
C PRO A 251 -15.65 0.54 1.45
N PRO A 252 -14.78 -0.48 1.30
CA PRO A 252 -13.32 -0.31 1.33
C PRO A 252 -12.78 0.75 0.35
N LEU A 253 -13.30 0.73 -0.89
CA LEU A 253 -12.98 1.67 -1.95
C LEU A 253 -14.28 2.17 -2.58
N VAL A 254 -14.48 3.47 -2.53
CA VAL A 254 -15.68 4.14 -3.01
C VAL A 254 -15.35 4.96 -4.26
N ARG A 255 -16.10 4.76 -5.35
CA ARG A 255 -16.08 5.64 -6.53
C ARG A 255 -17.10 6.75 -6.34
N LEU A 256 -16.61 7.96 -6.13
CA LEU A 256 -17.41 9.17 -5.94
C LEU A 256 -17.82 9.82 -7.26
N ALA A 257 -16.98 9.69 -8.31
CA ALA A 257 -17.28 10.22 -9.64
C ALA A 257 -17.70 9.10 -10.59
N PRO A 258 -18.97 9.04 -11.07
CA PRO A 258 -19.46 7.92 -11.91
C PRO A 258 -18.72 7.73 -13.24
N LYS A 259 -18.08 8.79 -13.75
CA LYS A 259 -17.30 8.80 -15.00
C LYS A 259 -15.79 8.83 -14.77
N ALA A 260 -15.34 8.50 -13.56
CA ALA A 260 -13.93 8.42 -13.23
C ALA A 260 -13.19 7.50 -14.20
N ALA A 261 -11.94 7.85 -14.53
CA ALA A 261 -11.01 6.88 -15.09
C ALA A 261 -10.82 5.70 -14.11
N PRO A 262 -10.32 4.53 -14.55
CA PRO A 262 -10.07 3.42 -13.64
C PRO A 262 -9.18 3.78 -12.45
N PHE A 263 -9.38 3.11 -11.32
CA PHE A 263 -8.61 3.34 -10.10
C PHE A 263 -7.14 2.92 -10.28
N ALA A 264 -6.92 1.68 -10.73
CA ALA A 264 -5.59 1.16 -11.02
C ALA A 264 -4.95 1.92 -12.19
N ALA A 265 -3.63 2.14 -12.14
CA ALA A 265 -2.92 3.00 -13.07
C ALA A 265 -1.53 2.47 -13.45
N TYR A 266 -1.07 2.82 -14.65
CA TYR A 266 0.31 2.52 -15.07
C TYR A 266 1.33 3.26 -14.22
N ARG A 267 1.00 4.44 -13.71
CA ARG A 267 1.83 5.22 -12.80
C ARG A 267 0.99 5.81 -11.68
N THR A 268 1.61 6.02 -10.53
CA THR A 268 1.02 6.76 -9.43
C THR A 268 1.78 8.06 -9.21
N PHE A 269 1.06 9.08 -8.77
CA PHE A 269 1.62 10.33 -8.30
C PHE A 269 0.95 10.70 -6.99
N SER A 270 1.71 11.07 -5.97
CA SER A 270 1.18 11.48 -4.67
C SER A 270 1.74 12.85 -4.31
N VAL A 271 0.86 13.79 -3.96
CA VAL A 271 1.25 15.10 -3.41
C VAL A 271 1.10 15.03 -1.89
N LEU A 272 2.21 15.02 -1.17
CA LEU A 272 2.26 14.77 0.28
C LEU A 272 2.98 15.90 1.01
N ALA A 273 2.71 16.11 2.29
CA ALA A 273 3.50 17.01 3.11
C ALA A 273 4.92 16.44 3.35
N SER A 274 5.94 17.29 3.47
CA SER A 274 7.34 16.86 3.70
C SER A 274 7.55 15.95 4.92
N ARG A 275 6.66 16.01 5.92
CA ARG A 275 6.68 15.09 7.08
C ARG A 275 6.54 13.61 6.71
N PHE A 276 6.00 13.29 5.53
CA PHE A 276 5.87 11.92 5.03
C PHE A 276 7.14 11.39 4.36
N LEU A 277 8.19 12.20 4.17
CA LEU A 277 9.44 11.76 3.56
C LEU A 277 10.04 10.48 4.17
N PRO A 278 10.12 10.33 5.52
CA PRO A 278 10.62 9.09 6.12
C PRO A 278 9.71 7.89 5.84
N VAL A 279 8.39 8.09 5.88
CA VAL A 279 7.39 7.05 5.60
C VAL A 279 7.51 6.58 4.15
N GLU A 280 7.58 7.49 3.18
CA GLU A 280 7.68 7.13 1.77
C GLU A 280 9.04 6.52 1.39
N HIS A 281 10.10 6.83 2.14
CA HIS A 281 11.36 6.12 2.00
C HIS A 281 11.22 4.66 2.48
N ALA A 282 10.54 4.44 3.61
CA ALA A 282 10.22 3.10 4.09
C ALA A 282 9.35 2.32 3.11
N VAL A 283 8.33 2.96 2.51
CA VAL A 283 7.51 2.39 1.42
C VAL A 283 8.40 1.91 0.26
N ARG A 284 9.34 2.73 -0.20
CA ARG A 284 10.27 2.34 -1.27
C ARG A 284 11.10 1.11 -0.90
N VAL A 285 11.63 1.05 0.32
CA VAL A 285 12.38 -0.13 0.80
C VAL A 285 11.50 -1.38 0.81
N ILE A 286 10.25 -1.28 1.28
CA ILE A 286 9.30 -2.41 1.28
C ILE A 286 9.03 -2.89 -0.15
N LEU A 287 8.74 -1.98 -1.06
CA LEU A 287 8.42 -2.31 -2.45
C LEU A 287 9.62 -2.85 -3.23
N GLU A 288 10.85 -2.42 -2.92
CA GLU A 288 12.08 -2.99 -3.48
C GLU A 288 12.29 -4.46 -3.06
N HIS A 289 11.79 -4.85 -1.88
CA HIS A 289 11.84 -6.23 -1.38
C HIS A 289 10.54 -6.99 -1.67
N THR A 290 9.65 -6.47 -2.51
CA THR A 290 8.40 -7.16 -2.85
C THR A 290 8.50 -7.79 -4.23
N ALA A 291 8.13 -9.07 -4.36
CA ALA A 291 7.90 -9.71 -5.65
C ALA A 291 6.41 -9.56 -6.05
N PRO A 292 6.05 -8.65 -6.98
CA PRO A 292 4.66 -8.48 -7.38
C PRO A 292 4.15 -9.72 -8.11
N ASP A 293 2.82 -9.84 -8.22
CA ASP A 293 2.19 -10.94 -8.95
C ASP A 293 2.69 -10.97 -10.42
N PRO A 294 3.35 -12.07 -10.86
CA PRO A 294 3.98 -12.15 -12.17
C PRO A 294 2.96 -12.09 -13.30
N ASP A 295 1.75 -12.60 -13.10
CA ASP A 295 0.69 -12.54 -14.08
C ASP A 295 0.12 -11.13 -14.19
N ALA A 296 -0.08 -10.43 -13.07
CA ALA A 296 -0.50 -9.04 -13.08
C ALA A 296 0.54 -8.15 -13.77
N LEU A 297 1.83 -8.40 -13.54
CA LEU A 297 2.93 -7.70 -14.23
C LEU A 297 2.93 -7.96 -15.73
N ARG A 298 2.76 -9.22 -16.16
CA ARG A 298 2.69 -9.57 -17.58
C ARG A 298 1.50 -8.90 -18.28
N GLN A 299 0.31 -8.99 -17.69
CA GLN A 299 -0.89 -8.33 -18.24
C GLN A 299 -0.73 -6.82 -18.36
N LEU A 300 -0.01 -6.21 -17.41
CA LEU A 300 0.29 -4.79 -17.45
C LEU A 300 1.26 -4.44 -18.58
N ALA A 301 2.35 -5.20 -18.72
CA ALA A 301 3.35 -5.00 -19.77
C ALA A 301 2.72 -5.10 -21.16
N GLU A 302 1.94 -6.16 -21.42
CA GLU A 302 1.23 -6.37 -22.70
C GLU A 302 0.37 -5.16 -23.08
N ARG A 303 -0.39 -4.62 -22.12
CA ARG A 303 -1.26 -3.45 -22.36
C ARG A 303 -0.50 -2.13 -22.45
N ALA A 304 0.61 -2.01 -21.73
CA ALA A 304 1.47 -0.83 -21.82
C ALA A 304 2.10 -0.71 -23.22
N ASP A 305 2.49 -1.85 -23.80
CA ASP A 305 3.04 -1.95 -25.16
C ASP A 305 1.99 -1.62 -26.22
N GLU A 306 0.77 -2.15 -26.10
CA GLU A 306 -0.37 -1.77 -26.95
C GLU A 306 -0.64 -0.26 -26.95
N LEU A 307 -0.35 0.42 -25.85
CA LEU A 307 -0.55 1.86 -25.69
C LEU A 307 0.71 2.70 -25.94
N ALA A 308 1.80 2.07 -26.38
CA ALA A 308 3.14 2.65 -26.58
C ALA A 308 3.61 3.50 -25.40
N GLN A 309 3.37 3.02 -24.17
CA GLN A 309 3.59 3.78 -22.94
C GLN A 309 4.93 3.56 -22.25
N GLY A 310 5.75 2.60 -22.69
CA GLY A 310 7.09 2.36 -22.13
C GLY A 310 7.08 2.36 -20.60
N VAL A 311 6.43 1.36 -20.00
CA VAL A 311 6.26 1.31 -18.54
C VAL A 311 7.41 0.50 -17.93
N SER A 312 8.05 1.05 -16.90
CA SER A 312 9.08 0.33 -16.15
C SER A 312 8.52 -0.95 -15.54
N SER A 313 9.34 -2.00 -15.46
CA SER A 313 8.93 -3.30 -14.93
C SER A 313 8.74 -3.30 -13.41
N GLY A 314 9.48 -2.48 -12.67
CA GLY A 314 9.42 -2.43 -11.22
C GLY A 314 8.32 -1.48 -10.70
N PRO A 315 7.71 -1.79 -9.53
CA PRO A 315 6.72 -0.90 -8.90
C PRO A 315 7.30 0.48 -8.55
N THR A 316 8.53 0.55 -8.04
CA THR A 316 9.10 1.78 -7.48
C THR A 316 9.47 2.82 -8.54
N GLU A 317 9.75 2.43 -9.78
CA GLU A 317 9.95 3.37 -10.89
C GLU A 317 8.63 3.95 -11.43
N ARG A 318 7.49 3.36 -11.05
CA ARG A 318 6.15 3.78 -11.47
C ARG A 318 5.47 4.69 -10.45
N ILE A 319 6.10 4.89 -9.29
CA ILE A 319 5.58 5.70 -8.19
C ILE A 319 6.37 7.00 -8.10
N GLU A 320 5.65 8.12 -8.17
CA GLU A 320 6.20 9.46 -8.08
C GLU A 320 5.60 10.23 -6.92
N TYR A 321 6.42 11.09 -6.32
CA TYR A 321 6.03 11.91 -5.19
C TYR A 321 6.36 13.36 -5.46
N LEU A 322 5.51 14.25 -4.95
CA LEU A 322 5.86 15.64 -4.71
C LEU A 322 5.64 15.93 -3.23
N PHE A 323 6.68 16.43 -2.57
CA PHE A 323 6.60 16.83 -1.18
C PHE A 323 6.43 18.33 -1.07
N THR A 324 5.34 18.77 -0.46
CA THR A 324 5.07 20.19 -0.21
C THR A 324 5.80 20.65 1.04
N ALA A 325 6.17 21.94 1.06
CA ALA A 325 7.00 22.53 2.11
C ALA A 325 6.25 22.76 3.43
N SER A 326 5.00 22.28 3.56
CA SER A 326 4.13 22.49 4.71
C SER A 326 4.70 21.84 5.99
N HIS A 327 5.72 22.48 6.57
CA HIS A 327 6.01 22.48 7.99
C HIS A 327 5.05 23.47 8.62
N LEU A 328 3.86 23.00 9.00
CA LEU A 328 2.96 23.84 9.75
C LEU A 328 3.19 23.53 11.21
N GLN A 329 3.75 24.53 11.87
CA GLN A 329 4.08 24.60 13.30
C GLN A 329 3.08 23.79 14.11
N GLY A 330 3.59 22.80 14.84
CA GLY A 330 2.92 22.38 16.06
C GLY A 330 2.69 23.63 16.89
N GLY A 331 1.45 23.85 17.30
CA GLY A 331 1.16 24.86 18.30
C GLY A 331 2.05 24.63 19.51
N ASP A 332 2.58 25.72 20.06
CA ASP A 332 3.19 25.71 21.38
C ASP A 332 2.26 24.98 22.36
N VAL A 333 2.79 23.91 22.95
CA VAL A 333 2.39 23.41 24.27
C VAL A 333 3.66 23.35 25.10
#